data_AF-A0A553NI64-F1
#
_entry.id   AF-A0A553NI64-F1
#
_cell.length_a   1.000
_cell.length_b   1.000
_cell.length_c   1.000
_cell.angle_alpha   90.00
_cell.angle_beta   90.00
_cell.angle_gamma   90.00
#
_symmetry.space_group_name_H-M   'P 1'
#
loop_
_entity.id
_entity.type
_entity.pdbx_description
1 polymer ?
#
loop_
_entity_poly.entity_id
_entity_poly.type
_entity_poly.pdbx_seq_one_letter_code
_entity_poly.pdbx_strand_id
1 'polypeptide(L)'
;MSKQLQQKIPNTDPNGVSVIQNHPHCSSLNPAVAAGLQQIPQLVPVSPRSGGKATPPSKMKKTMMDKDSDEYRQRRERNNLAVKKSRMRSKQKAQDTQQRVNELKEENERLEAKIKLLSKELSVLKDLFLEHAHNLADNVQPPASGGGPGDICNNGANGSH
;
A
#
# COMPACT_ATOMS: atom_id res chain seq x y z
N MET A 1 54.89 1.97 -14.81
CA MET A 1 54.51 0.88 -13.89
C MET A 1 53.01 0.98 -13.65
N SER A 2 52.28 0.06 -14.26
CA SER A 2 50.86 0.12 -14.58
C SER A 2 49.94 -0.12 -13.38
N LYS A 3 48.78 0.56 -13.36
CA LYS A 3 47.73 0.40 -12.35
C LYS A 3 47.03 -0.95 -12.53
N GLN A 4 47.02 -1.78 -11.47
CA GLN A 4 46.35 -3.07 -11.46
C GLN A 4 44.87 -2.87 -11.14
N LEU A 5 44.01 -3.26 -12.09
CA LEU A 5 42.55 -3.25 -11.98
C LEU A 5 42.12 -4.33 -10.97
N GLN A 6 41.50 -3.93 -9.85
CA GLN A 6 40.91 -4.90 -8.92
C GLN A 6 39.54 -5.33 -9.45
N GLN A 7 39.45 -6.58 -9.88
CA GLN A 7 38.21 -7.25 -10.21
C GLN A 7 37.43 -7.53 -8.92
N LYS A 8 36.24 -6.91 -8.81
CA LYS A 8 35.28 -7.10 -7.73
C LYS A 8 34.51 -8.40 -7.99
N ILE A 9 34.81 -9.43 -7.21
CA ILE A 9 34.05 -10.70 -7.22
C ILE A 9 32.71 -10.46 -6.49
N PRO A 10 31.55 -10.68 -7.10
CA PRO A 10 30.30 -10.76 -6.36
C PRO A 10 30.16 -12.16 -5.75
N ASN A 11 30.07 -12.22 -4.41
CA ASN A 11 29.57 -13.40 -3.71
C ASN A 11 28.08 -13.54 -4.04
N THR A 12 27.73 -14.57 -4.81
CA THR A 12 26.36 -14.97 -5.08
C THR A 12 26.14 -16.32 -4.41
N ASP A 13 25.42 -16.31 -3.28
CA ASP A 13 24.88 -17.54 -2.67
C ASP A 13 23.64 -18.01 -3.46
N PRO A 14 23.42 -19.32 -3.63
CA PRO A 14 22.34 -19.86 -4.46
C PRO A 14 21.02 -19.99 -3.68
N ASN A 15 20.63 -18.96 -2.92
CA ASN A 15 19.31 -18.89 -2.30
C ASN A 15 18.82 -17.44 -2.34
N GLY A 16 17.93 -17.16 -3.29
CA GLY A 16 17.48 -15.82 -3.71
C GLY A 16 16.75 -15.00 -2.64
N VAL A 17 17.47 -14.50 -1.66
CA VAL A 17 17.01 -13.43 -0.77
C VAL A 17 17.67 -12.13 -1.25
N SER A 18 16.94 -11.35 -2.03
CA SER A 18 17.37 -10.01 -2.41
C SER A 18 17.42 -9.11 -1.17
N VAL A 19 18.63 -8.80 -0.71
CA VAL A 19 18.88 -7.73 0.26
C VAL A 19 18.68 -6.42 -0.49
N ILE A 20 17.55 -5.75 -0.28
CA ILE A 20 17.34 -4.38 -0.78
C ILE A 20 18.25 -3.46 0.04
N GLN A 21 19.44 -3.23 -0.51
CA GLN A 21 20.44 -2.28 -0.02
C GLN A 21 19.95 -0.86 -0.37
N ASN A 22 19.26 -0.19 0.55
CA ASN A 22 18.89 1.21 0.41
C ASN A 22 20.13 2.11 0.48
N HIS A 23 20.72 2.42 -0.68
CA HIS A 23 21.61 3.58 -0.83
C HIS A 23 20.80 4.81 -1.26
N PRO A 24 21.07 6.01 -0.72
CA PRO A 24 20.44 7.24 -1.17
C PRO A 24 21.13 7.69 -2.46
N HIS A 25 20.48 7.51 -3.62
CA HIS A 25 20.90 8.18 -4.84
C HIS A 25 20.08 9.48 -4.99
N CYS A 26 20.69 10.59 -4.56
CA CYS A 26 20.25 11.91 -4.98
C CYS A 26 20.72 12.12 -6.43
N SER A 27 19.78 12.12 -7.37
CA SER A 27 19.97 12.76 -8.67
C SER A 27 18.70 13.48 -9.05
N SER A 28 18.78 14.79 -8.86
CA SER A 28 17.91 15.82 -9.42
C SER A 28 17.66 15.57 -10.91
N LEU A 29 16.39 15.50 -11.33
CA LEU A 29 15.90 16.05 -12.59
C LEU A 29 14.39 16.34 -12.47
N ASN A 30 14.03 17.64 -12.46
CA ASN A 30 12.70 18.10 -12.88
C ASN A 30 12.72 18.22 -14.42
N PRO A 31 11.57 18.13 -15.14
CA PRO A 31 10.73 19.31 -15.31
C PRO A 31 9.21 19.06 -15.36
N ALA A 32 8.49 20.10 -14.93
CA ALA A 32 7.13 20.55 -15.25
C ALA A 32 6.20 19.65 -16.11
N VAL A 33 4.96 19.42 -15.65
CA VAL A 33 3.73 20.03 -16.21
C VAL A 33 2.47 19.62 -15.43
N ALA A 34 1.55 20.59 -15.31
CA ALA A 34 0.10 20.47 -15.26
C ALA A 34 -0.62 19.80 -14.05
N ALA A 35 -1.12 20.70 -13.20
CA ALA A 35 -2.42 20.71 -12.51
C ALA A 35 -3.41 19.53 -12.71
N GLY A 36 -3.89 18.99 -11.58
CA GLY A 36 -5.07 18.11 -11.51
C GLY A 36 -5.40 17.74 -10.06
N LEU A 37 -6.57 18.16 -9.58
CA LEU A 37 -7.05 18.14 -8.20
C LEU A 37 -7.14 16.72 -7.61
N GLN A 38 -6.56 16.50 -6.42
CA GLN A 38 -7.13 15.79 -5.26
C GLN A 38 -6.27 16.11 -4.02
N GLN A 39 -6.84 16.85 -3.06
CA GLN A 39 -6.14 17.33 -1.88
C GLN A 39 -5.98 16.19 -0.85
N ILE A 40 -4.86 15.48 -0.94
CA ILE A 40 -4.33 14.69 0.17
C ILE A 40 -3.83 15.69 1.22
N PRO A 41 -4.11 15.53 2.52
CA PRO A 41 -3.50 16.36 3.56
C PRO A 41 -1.98 16.28 3.42
N GLN A 42 -1.35 17.37 3.01
CA GLN A 42 0.09 17.51 2.95
C GLN A 42 0.62 17.31 4.37
N LEU A 43 1.28 16.19 4.61
CA LEU A 43 2.08 15.98 5.80
C LEU A 43 3.25 16.96 5.72
N VAL A 44 3.01 18.18 6.23
CA VAL A 44 4.09 19.04 6.68
C VAL A 44 5.01 18.18 7.55
N PRO A 45 6.34 18.26 7.40
CA PRO A 45 7.23 17.65 8.36
C PRO A 45 6.86 18.31 9.70
N VAL A 46 6.15 17.57 10.55
CA VAL A 46 5.99 17.94 11.95
C VAL A 46 7.40 17.84 12.49
N SER A 47 8.09 18.97 12.40
CA SER A 47 9.25 19.27 13.21
C SER A 47 8.87 18.83 14.62
N PRO A 48 9.69 18.04 15.34
CA PRO A 48 9.36 17.66 16.70
C PRO A 48 9.35 18.93 17.56
N ARG A 49 8.20 19.61 17.59
CA ARG A 49 7.85 20.67 18.52
C ARG A 49 7.24 20.01 19.75
N SER A 50 8.04 19.13 20.37
CA SER A 50 7.99 18.89 21.81
C SER A 50 9.43 18.99 22.29
N GLY A 51 9.95 20.22 22.20
CA GLY A 51 11.13 20.66 22.92
C GLY A 51 10.88 20.69 24.42
N GLY A 52 10.58 19.53 25.01
CA GLY A 52 11.02 19.26 26.36
C GLY A 52 12.53 19.22 26.28
N LYS A 53 13.19 20.26 26.81
CA LYS A 53 14.64 20.26 26.99
C LYS A 53 14.96 19.10 27.94
N ALA A 54 15.12 17.89 27.39
CA ALA A 54 15.89 16.86 28.06
C ALA A 54 17.28 17.46 28.16
N THR A 55 17.61 17.96 29.35
CA THR A 55 18.96 18.34 29.68
C THR A 55 19.86 17.18 29.22
N PRO A 56 20.90 17.43 28.42
CA PRO A 56 21.84 16.37 28.11
C PRO A 56 22.29 15.81 29.46
N PRO A 57 22.32 14.47 29.66
CA PRO A 57 22.77 13.92 30.92
C PRO A 57 24.09 14.60 31.21
N SER A 58 24.10 15.35 32.32
CA SER A 58 25.28 16.05 32.82
C SER A 58 26.45 15.11 32.61
N LYS A 59 27.56 15.64 32.07
CA LYS A 59 28.82 14.94 31.87
C LYS A 59 29.32 14.44 33.24
N MET A 60 28.66 13.43 33.80
CA MET A 60 29.18 12.62 34.86
C MET A 60 30.43 12.03 34.26
N LYS A 61 31.57 12.47 34.81
CA LYS A 61 32.88 11.92 34.51
C LYS A 61 32.68 10.43 34.27
N LYS A 62 33.02 9.98 33.07
CA LYS A 62 33.03 8.57 32.70
C LYS A 62 34.04 7.94 33.66
N THR A 63 33.58 7.57 34.86
CA THR A 63 34.36 6.77 35.78
C THR A 63 34.70 5.56 34.93
N MET A 64 35.99 5.33 34.77
CA MET A 64 36.49 4.09 34.22
C MET A 64 36.00 3.01 35.18
N MET A 65 34.76 2.56 34.97
CA MET A 65 34.18 1.46 35.72
C MET A 65 35.07 0.28 35.41
N ASP A 66 35.65 -0.26 36.46
CA ASP A 66 36.46 -1.46 36.37
C ASP A 66 35.63 -2.56 35.69
N LYS A 67 36.18 -3.13 34.62
CA LYS A 67 35.47 -4.10 33.77
C LYS A 67 35.16 -5.39 34.54
N ASP A 68 35.90 -5.65 35.61
CA ASP A 68 35.76 -6.83 36.43
C ASP A 68 34.88 -6.58 37.68
N SER A 69 34.34 -5.37 37.83
CA SER A 69 33.38 -5.07 38.90
C SER A 69 32.06 -5.84 38.72
N ASP A 70 31.49 -6.32 39.83
CA ASP A 70 30.19 -6.99 39.82
C ASP A 70 29.07 -6.07 39.28
N GLU A 71 29.17 -4.77 39.51
CA GLU A 71 28.23 -3.79 38.94
C GLU A 71 28.28 -3.77 37.41
N TYR A 72 29.47 -3.82 36.81
CA TYR A 72 29.63 -3.91 35.37
C TYR A 72 29.01 -5.20 34.84
N ARG A 73 29.28 -6.35 35.48
CA ARG A 73 28.72 -7.66 35.09
C ARG A 73 27.20 -7.65 35.07
N GLN A 74 26.56 -7.18 36.14
CA GLN A 74 25.10 -7.07 36.22
C GLN A 74 24.51 -6.14 35.15
N ARG A 75 25.16 -5.00 34.85
CA ARG A 75 24.72 -4.11 33.77
C ARG A 75 24.82 -4.77 32.39
N ARG A 76 25.89 -5.53 32.14
CA ARG A 76 26.08 -6.27 30.88
C ARG A 76 25.06 -7.38 30.72
N GLU A 77 24.79 -8.15 31.78
CA GLU A 77 23.76 -9.19 31.78
C GLU A 77 22.37 -8.60 31.47
N ARG A 78 21.98 -7.51 32.16
CA ARG A 78 20.74 -6.80 31.86
C ARG A 78 20.68 -6.30 30.42
N ASN A 79 21.77 -5.74 29.89
CA ASN A 79 21.82 -5.29 28.51
C ASN A 79 21.69 -6.45 27.52
N ASN A 80 22.39 -7.56 27.75
CA ASN A 80 22.29 -8.76 26.92
C ASN A 80 20.86 -9.28 26.87
N LEU A 81 20.17 -9.33 28.01
CA LEU A 81 18.75 -9.69 28.08
C LEU A 81 17.87 -8.71 27.31
N ALA A 82 18.09 -7.40 27.47
CA ALA A 82 17.34 -6.37 26.76
C ALA A 82 17.53 -6.46 25.24
N VAL A 83 18.75 -6.70 24.77
CA VAL A 83 19.05 -6.90 23.34
C VAL A 83 18.35 -8.14 22.82
N LYS A 84 18.45 -9.28 23.53
CA LYS A 84 17.75 -10.52 23.14
C LYS A 84 16.24 -10.31 23.05
N LYS A 85 15.65 -9.63 24.04
CA LYS A 85 14.22 -9.28 24.06
C LYS A 85 13.84 -8.37 22.89
N SER A 86 14.65 -7.33 22.61
CA SER A 86 14.42 -6.41 21.48
C SER A 86 14.46 -7.13 20.14
N ARG A 87 15.47 -7.97 19.91
CA ARG A 87 15.60 -8.79 18.70
C ARG A 87 14.42 -9.74 18.52
N MET A 88 14.03 -10.46 19.58
CA MET A 88 12.87 -11.34 19.52
C MET A 88 11.59 -10.57 19.20
N ARG A 89 11.37 -9.40 19.82
CA ARG A 89 10.19 -8.57 19.54
C ARG A 89 10.16 -8.12 18.08
N SER A 90 11.29 -7.71 17.50
CA SER A 90 11.36 -7.35 16.09
C SER A 90 11.09 -8.54 15.17
N LYS A 91 11.64 -9.72 15.50
CA LYS A 91 11.38 -10.96 14.75
C LYS A 91 9.90 -11.36 14.81
N GLN A 92 9.30 -11.32 16.01
CA GLN A 92 7.88 -11.61 16.21
C GLN A 92 7.01 -10.65 15.40
N LYS A 93 7.28 -9.34 15.47
CA LYS A 93 6.53 -8.35 14.69
C LYS A 93 6.59 -8.61 13.19
N ALA A 94 7.74 -9.02 12.67
CA ALA A 94 7.87 -9.39 11.26
C ALA A 94 7.04 -10.63 10.92
N GLN A 95 7.04 -11.65 11.79
CA GLN A 95 6.22 -12.85 11.62
C GLN A 95 4.73 -12.54 11.69
N ASP A 96 4.29 -11.77 12.69
CA ASP A 96 2.88 -11.37 12.85
C ASP A 96 2.39 -10.58 11.62
N THR A 97 3.24 -9.70 11.08
CA THR A 97 2.92 -8.94 9.87
C THR A 97 2.78 -9.87 8.66
N GLN A 98 3.68 -10.83 8.51
CA GLN A 98 3.61 -11.82 7.42
C GLN A 98 2.35 -12.69 7.54
N GLN A 99 2.03 -13.14 8.74
CA GLN A 99 0.81 -13.90 9.00
C GLN A 99 -0.42 -13.06 8.64
N ARG A 100 -0.47 -11.79 9.07
CA ARG A 100 -1.58 -10.90 8.75
C ARG A 100 -1.75 -10.67 7.25
N VAL A 101 -0.65 -10.56 6.51
CA VAL A 101 -0.69 -10.46 5.04
C VAL A 101 -1.28 -11.73 4.43
N ASN A 102 -0.93 -12.90 4.93
CA ASN A 102 -1.47 -14.17 4.44
C ASN A 102 -2.98 -14.27 4.73
N GLU A 103 -3.41 -13.97 5.96
CA GLU A 103 -4.83 -13.94 6.33
C GLU A 103 -5.65 -12.99 5.43
N LEU A 104 -5.11 -11.81 5.15
CA LEU A 104 -5.78 -10.84 4.27
C LEU A 104 -5.85 -11.31 2.81
N LYS A 105 -4.86 -12.05 2.33
CA LYS A 105 -4.88 -12.62 0.98
C LYS A 105 -5.95 -13.69 0.86
N GLU A 106 -6.00 -14.63 1.81
CA GLU A 106 -7.01 -15.69 1.84
C GLU A 106 -8.43 -15.11 1.94
N GLU A 107 -8.63 -14.11 2.80
CA GLU A 107 -9.93 -13.43 2.91
C GLU A 107 -10.30 -12.68 1.62
N ASN A 108 -9.33 -12.05 0.95
CA ASN A 108 -9.58 -11.37 -0.31
C ASN A 108 -9.98 -12.37 -1.41
N GLU A 109 -9.26 -13.47 -1.56
CA GLU A 109 -9.61 -14.54 -2.52
C GLU A 109 -11.03 -15.09 -2.25
N ARG A 110 -11.38 -15.29 -0.98
CA ARG A 110 -12.73 -15.73 -0.58
C ARG A 110 -13.81 -14.70 -0.97
N LEU A 111 -13.54 -13.42 -0.75
CA LEU A 111 -14.47 -12.34 -1.11
C LEU A 111 -14.60 -12.20 -2.63
N GLU A 112 -13.51 -12.27 -3.37
CA GLU A 112 -13.51 -12.27 -4.84
C GLU A 112 -14.33 -13.43 -5.41
N ALA A 113 -14.18 -14.63 -4.86
CA ALA A 113 -14.99 -15.79 -5.24
C ALA A 113 -16.49 -15.55 -4.97
N LYS A 114 -16.84 -14.94 -3.84
CA LYS A 114 -18.23 -14.60 -3.49
C LYS A 114 -18.80 -13.55 -4.45
N ILE A 115 -18.03 -12.51 -4.77
CA ILE A 115 -18.43 -11.50 -5.75
C ILE A 115 -18.70 -12.17 -7.11
N LYS A 116 -17.77 -13.00 -7.58
CA LYS A 116 -17.91 -13.71 -8.86
C LYS A 116 -19.15 -14.59 -8.92
N LEU A 117 -19.46 -15.31 -7.84
CA LEU A 117 -20.66 -16.14 -7.74
C LEU A 117 -21.92 -15.29 -7.86
N LEU A 118 -22.05 -14.26 -7.02
CA LEU A 118 -23.21 -13.37 -7.03
C LEU A 118 -23.38 -12.65 -8.37
N SER A 119 -22.28 -12.21 -8.99
CA SER A 119 -22.31 -11.62 -10.34
C SER A 119 -22.85 -12.59 -11.39
N LYS A 120 -22.50 -13.88 -11.30
CA LYS A 120 -23.03 -14.92 -12.20
C LYS A 120 -24.52 -15.14 -11.95
N GLU A 121 -24.95 -15.24 -10.70
CA GLU A 121 -26.37 -15.39 -10.35
C GLU A 121 -27.21 -14.21 -10.86
N LEU A 122 -26.71 -12.97 -10.70
CA LEU A 122 -27.37 -11.78 -11.24
C LEU A 122 -27.43 -11.77 -12.77
N SER A 123 -26.36 -12.20 -13.45
CA SER A 123 -26.37 -12.33 -14.91
C SER A 123 -27.45 -13.29 -15.37
N VAL A 124 -27.50 -14.50 -14.78
CA VAL A 124 -28.50 -15.52 -15.13
C VAL A 124 -29.92 -14.98 -14.93
N LEU A 125 -30.18 -14.31 -13.81
CA LEU A 125 -31.50 -13.70 -13.56
C LEU A 125 -31.81 -12.61 -14.59
N LYS A 126 -30.86 -11.71 -14.88
CA LYS A 126 -31.03 -10.66 -15.88
C LYS A 126 -31.32 -11.24 -17.26
N ASP A 127 -30.57 -12.25 -17.67
CA ASP A 127 -30.72 -12.90 -18.97
C ASP A 127 -32.11 -13.56 -19.09
N LEU A 128 -32.57 -14.22 -18.03
CA LEU A 128 -33.93 -14.81 -17.98
C LEU A 128 -35.03 -13.76 -18.09
N PHE A 129 -34.91 -12.62 -17.40
CA PHE A 129 -35.88 -11.53 -17.49
C PHE A 129 -35.89 -10.89 -18.88
N LEU A 130 -34.73 -10.71 -19.50
CA LEU A 130 -34.62 -10.16 -20.84
C LEU A 130 -35.17 -11.11 -21.90
N GLU A 131 -34.91 -12.41 -21.78
CA GLU A 131 -35.47 -13.43 -22.68
C GLU A 131 -37.00 -13.45 -22.59
N HIS A 132 -37.58 -13.43 -21.39
CA HIS A 132 -39.03 -13.36 -21.23
C HIS A 132 -39.64 -12.05 -21.76
N ALA A 133 -38.97 -10.91 -21.56
CA ALA A 133 -39.44 -9.63 -22.09
C ALA A 133 -39.40 -9.60 -23.63
N HIS A 134 -38.38 -10.19 -24.25
CA HIS A 134 -38.27 -10.33 -25.70
C HIS A 134 -39.37 -11.23 -26.26
N ASN A 135 -39.59 -12.40 -25.64
CA ASN A 135 -40.67 -13.31 -26.03
C ASN A 135 -42.07 -12.68 -25.87
N LEU A 136 -42.24 -11.78 -24.90
CA LEU A 136 -43.49 -11.01 -24.74
C LEU A 136 -43.66 -9.96 -25.84
N ALA A 137 -42.57 -9.28 -26.24
CA ALA A 137 -42.60 -8.30 -27.32
C ALA A 137 -42.86 -8.94 -28.69
N ASP A 138 -42.34 -10.15 -28.95
CA ASP A 138 -42.57 -10.88 -30.21
C ASP A 138 -44.01 -11.42 -30.34
N ASN A 139 -44.70 -11.68 -29.22
CA ASN A 139 -46.11 -12.12 -29.22
C ASN A 139 -47.12 -10.96 -29.20
N VAL A 140 -46.67 -9.71 -29.05
CA VAL A 140 -47.49 -8.51 -29.23
C VAL A 140 -47.09 -7.87 -30.55
N GLN A 141 -47.60 -8.42 -31.64
CA GLN A 141 -47.53 -7.79 -32.96
C GLN A 141 -48.26 -6.43 -32.90
N PRO A 142 -47.59 -5.28 -33.10
CA PRO A 142 -48.28 -4.01 -33.27
C PRO A 142 -48.75 -3.87 -34.72
N PRO A 143 -49.89 -3.20 -34.93
CA PRO A 143 -50.68 -3.24 -36.16
C PRO A 143 -49.95 -2.59 -37.34
N ALA A 144 -50.29 -3.02 -38.55
CA ALA A 144 -49.90 -2.40 -39.80
C ALA A 144 -49.81 -0.86 -39.68
N SER A 145 -48.59 -0.35 -39.79
CA SER A 145 -48.26 1.07 -39.87
C SER A 145 -48.84 1.66 -41.15
N GLY A 146 -50.08 2.13 -41.10
CA GLY A 146 -50.66 3.10 -42.04
C GLY A 146 -50.31 4.51 -41.58
N GLY A 147 -49.54 5.23 -42.39
CA GLY A 147 -48.90 6.49 -42.04
C GLY A 147 -49.86 7.67 -41.76
N GLY A 148 -49.41 8.56 -40.89
CA GLY A 148 -49.93 9.91 -40.71
C GLY A 148 -48.78 10.88 -40.44
N PRO A 149 -48.62 11.97 -41.22
CA PRO A 149 -47.61 12.99 -40.97
C PRO A 149 -48.14 14.00 -39.96
N GLY A 150 -47.30 14.40 -39.00
CA GLY A 150 -47.66 15.40 -38.01
C GLY A 150 -46.41 16.05 -37.46
N ASP A 151 -46.04 17.17 -38.09
CA ASP A 151 -45.02 18.11 -37.68
C ASP A 151 -45.13 18.51 -36.19
N ILE A 152 -43.99 18.82 -35.56
CA ILE A 152 -43.77 20.05 -34.77
C ILE A 152 -42.33 20.07 -34.25
N CYS A 153 -41.59 21.09 -34.68
CA CYS A 153 -40.20 21.35 -34.31
C CYS A 153 -40.06 21.94 -32.89
N ASN A 154 -39.09 21.37 -32.20
CA ASN A 154 -38.26 21.85 -31.09
C ASN A 154 -38.30 23.37 -30.79
N ASN A 155 -38.52 23.72 -29.52
CA ASN A 155 -38.43 25.10 -29.02
C ASN A 155 -37.76 25.14 -27.63
N GLY A 156 -36.81 26.07 -27.46
CA GLY A 156 -36.46 26.61 -26.14
C GLY A 156 -35.11 26.19 -25.55
N ALA A 157 -34.04 26.70 -26.14
CA ALA A 157 -32.78 26.92 -25.44
C ALA A 157 -33.00 27.79 -24.18
N ASN A 158 -32.45 27.41 -23.04
CA ASN A 158 -32.16 28.34 -21.94
C ASN A 158 -30.86 27.90 -21.27
N GLY A 159 -29.78 28.57 -21.63
CA GLY A 159 -28.52 28.58 -20.91
C GLY A 159 -28.36 29.86 -20.09
N SER A 160 -27.60 29.74 -19.00
CA SER A 160 -26.79 30.78 -18.34
C SER A 160 -27.48 32.08 -17.89
N HIS A 161 -27.60 32.24 -16.57
CA HIS A 161 -26.60 32.95 -15.76
C HIS A 161 -26.78 32.65 -14.27
#